data_AF-A0A2G5D1N3-F1
#
_entry.id   AF-A0A2G5D1N3-F1
#
_cell.length_a   1.000
_cell.length_b   1.000
_cell.length_c   1.000
_cell.angle_alpha   90.00
_cell.angle_beta   90.00
_cell.angle_gamma   90.00
#
_symmetry.space_group_name_H-M   'P 1'
#
loop_
_entity.id
_entity.type
_entity.pdbx_description
1 polymer ?
#
loop_
_entity_poly.entity_id
_entity_poly.type
_entity_poly.pdbx_seq_one_letter_code
_entity_poly.pdbx_strand_id
1 'polypeptide(L)'
;MSVGTEITYGEAMIPDDGWEQYLNQKWDRNIVMEETANFSQMKLQAESEQRPHKVSFYVEKKKAQEVTTALAERLQNRGLDVKIIYSGGVDLDILPQGAGKGQALAYLLKKFTAEGKRPANTLVCGDSGNDAELFSIPEVYGVMVNNAQEELLQWYKENARDNPKIIHASKKCAAGIIEAIGHFKLGLNKSPRDVMDFSEDKIDNIHPGHEVVKFYMFYERWRRAEVENSEHYMQNLKEVSHPSGTFVHPGGVERSLYECIDAMQKCYGDKQGKNFRLWVDRVSATQIGSDAWLVKFDKWESSEEGRNCCLVTALLSSKSDVPSGFSWVHVHQTWLDGYAAADKSAWLF
;
A
#
# COMPACT_ATOMS: atom_id res chain seq x y z
N MET A 1 -3.23 -14.19 -9.47
CA MET A 1 -2.57 -12.87 -9.70
C MET A 1 -2.59 -12.50 -11.19
N SER A 2 -2.68 -11.22 -11.56
CA SER A 2 -2.73 -10.78 -12.98
C SER A 2 -1.37 -10.77 -13.70
N VAL A 3 -0.25 -10.76 -12.97
CA VAL A 3 1.12 -10.80 -13.54
C VAL A 3 1.40 -9.64 -14.51
N GLY A 4 0.86 -8.45 -14.21
CA GLY A 4 1.05 -7.25 -15.02
C GLY A 4 0.17 -7.21 -16.27
N THR A 5 -0.94 -7.94 -16.30
CA THR A 5 -1.92 -7.89 -17.40
C THR A 5 -3.07 -6.93 -17.14
N GLU A 6 -3.13 -6.33 -15.96
CA GLU A 6 -4.18 -5.40 -15.55
C GLU A 6 -3.54 -4.20 -14.84
N ILE A 7 -4.02 -3.00 -15.16
CA ILE A 7 -3.74 -1.76 -14.45
C ILE A 7 -5.09 -1.16 -14.08
N THR A 8 -5.27 -0.81 -12.81
CA THR A 8 -6.53 -0.31 -12.28
C THR A 8 -6.29 0.88 -11.36
N TYR A 9 -7.25 1.81 -11.30
CA TYR A 9 -7.13 3.06 -10.55
C TYR A 9 -8.18 3.20 -9.45
N GLY A 10 -7.72 3.73 -8.32
CA GLY A 10 -8.56 4.08 -7.18
C GLY A 10 -9.21 2.86 -6.50
N GLU A 11 -10.07 3.14 -5.54
CA GLU A 11 -10.76 2.09 -4.76
C GLU A 11 -11.79 1.33 -5.59
N ALA A 12 -12.38 1.98 -6.60
CA ALA A 12 -13.29 1.38 -7.54
C ALA A 12 -12.60 0.44 -8.55
N MET A 13 -11.26 0.36 -8.51
CA MET A 13 -10.45 -0.50 -9.39
C MET A 13 -10.78 -0.30 -10.88
N ILE A 14 -10.93 0.95 -11.30
CA ILE A 14 -11.30 1.31 -12.67
C ILE A 14 -10.15 0.90 -13.62
N PRO A 15 -10.40 0.05 -14.64
CA PRO A 15 -9.37 -0.40 -15.58
C PRO A 15 -8.71 0.76 -16.36
N ASP A 16 -7.45 0.59 -16.74
CA ASP A 16 -6.79 1.44 -17.73
C ASP A 16 -7.11 0.97 -19.14
N ASP A 17 -8.05 1.65 -19.80
CA ASP A 17 -8.48 1.31 -21.18
C ASP A 17 -7.31 1.29 -22.18
N GLY A 18 -6.30 2.16 -22.00
CA GLY A 18 -5.14 2.23 -22.88
C GLY A 18 -4.24 0.99 -22.77
N TRP A 19 -4.06 0.47 -21.55
CA TRP A 19 -3.33 -0.75 -21.28
C TRP A 19 -4.08 -1.97 -21.82
N GLU A 20 -5.40 -2.04 -21.62
CA GLU A 20 -6.23 -3.11 -22.17
C GLU A 20 -6.15 -3.15 -23.71
N GLN A 21 -6.30 -2.00 -24.37
CA GLN A 21 -6.17 -1.88 -25.82
C GLN A 21 -4.77 -2.26 -26.32
N TYR A 22 -3.72 -1.89 -25.57
CA TYR A 22 -2.35 -2.27 -25.90
C TYR A 22 -2.17 -3.80 -25.87
N LEU A 23 -2.73 -4.47 -24.86
CA LEU A 23 -2.65 -5.92 -24.70
C LEU A 23 -3.51 -6.72 -25.67
N ASN A 24 -4.54 -6.12 -26.28
CA ASN A 24 -5.36 -6.76 -27.31
C ASN A 24 -4.60 -7.03 -28.61
N GLN A 25 -3.43 -6.41 -28.83
CA GLN A 25 -2.66 -6.58 -30.05
C GLN A 25 -2.10 -7.99 -30.15
N LYS A 26 -2.53 -8.73 -31.19
CA LYS A 26 -2.11 -10.12 -31.47
C LYS A 26 -2.30 -11.06 -30.28
N TRP A 27 -3.38 -10.85 -29.53
CA TRP A 27 -3.80 -11.71 -28.44
C TRP A 27 -5.19 -12.26 -28.73
N ASP A 28 -5.36 -13.58 -28.57
CA ASP A 28 -6.66 -14.23 -28.57
C ASP A 28 -6.65 -15.37 -27.54
N ARG A 29 -7.38 -15.16 -26.45
CA ARG A 29 -7.48 -16.12 -25.35
C ARG A 29 -8.07 -17.46 -25.79
N ASN A 30 -9.00 -17.47 -26.73
CA ASN A 30 -9.65 -18.69 -27.18
C ASN A 30 -8.67 -19.57 -27.96
N ILE A 31 -7.86 -18.97 -28.83
CA ILE A 31 -6.78 -19.67 -29.54
C ILE A 31 -5.76 -20.25 -28.55
N VAL A 32 -5.38 -19.49 -27.50
CA VAL A 32 -4.48 -20.01 -26.45
C VAL A 32 -5.07 -21.23 -25.76
N MET A 33 -6.35 -21.19 -25.37
CA MET A 33 -7.04 -22.32 -24.75
C MET A 33 -7.13 -23.54 -25.68
N GLU A 34 -7.40 -23.32 -26.97
CA GLU A 34 -7.46 -24.37 -27.99
C GLU A 34 -6.10 -25.07 -28.17
N GLU A 35 -5.02 -24.30 -28.34
CA GLU A 35 -3.68 -24.87 -28.54
C GLU A 35 -3.18 -25.60 -27.30
N THR A 36 -3.41 -25.04 -26.12
CA THR A 36 -2.99 -25.65 -24.83
C THR A 36 -3.74 -26.93 -24.49
N ALA A 37 -4.96 -27.13 -24.98
CA ALA A 37 -5.70 -28.39 -24.79
C ALA A 37 -4.98 -29.60 -25.43
N ASN A 38 -4.06 -29.37 -26.37
CA ASN A 38 -3.26 -30.42 -26.99
C ASN A 38 -2.06 -30.88 -26.14
N PHE A 39 -1.80 -30.25 -25.00
CA PHE A 39 -0.68 -30.55 -24.12
C PHE A 39 -1.17 -31.28 -22.85
N SER A 40 -1.04 -32.60 -22.83
CA SER A 40 -1.45 -33.44 -21.68
C SER A 40 -0.66 -33.16 -20.40
N GLN A 41 0.50 -32.51 -20.52
CA GLN A 41 1.38 -32.11 -19.43
C GLN A 41 0.89 -30.85 -18.71
N MET A 42 -0.07 -30.11 -19.29
CA MET A 42 -0.57 -28.84 -18.77
C MET A 42 -1.91 -29.07 -18.06
N LYS A 43 -1.98 -28.68 -16.78
CA LYS A 43 -3.24 -28.69 -16.02
C LYS A 43 -3.72 -27.27 -15.78
N LEU A 44 -4.91 -26.92 -16.25
CA LEU A 44 -5.47 -25.58 -16.06
C LEU A 44 -5.59 -25.25 -14.56
N GLN A 45 -5.20 -24.04 -14.17
CA GLN A 45 -5.40 -23.53 -12.81
C GLN A 45 -6.85 -23.11 -12.58
N ALA A 46 -7.21 -22.84 -11.32
CA ALA A 46 -8.55 -22.39 -10.93
C ALA A 46 -8.98 -21.11 -11.69
N GLU A 47 -10.29 -20.90 -11.82
CA GLU A 47 -10.87 -19.73 -12.49
C GLU A 47 -10.36 -18.40 -11.91
N SER A 48 -10.11 -18.36 -10.60
CA SER A 48 -9.54 -17.19 -9.90
C SER A 48 -8.15 -16.78 -10.40
N GLU A 49 -7.43 -17.66 -11.09
CA GLU A 49 -6.12 -17.40 -11.69
C GLU A 49 -6.19 -17.05 -13.16
N GLN A 50 -7.34 -17.17 -13.81
CA GLN A 50 -7.52 -16.82 -15.21
C GLN A 50 -7.88 -15.34 -15.36
N ARG A 51 -7.43 -14.67 -16.43
CA ARG A 51 -7.82 -13.30 -16.78
C ARG A 51 -8.09 -13.18 -18.29
N PRO A 52 -8.69 -12.06 -18.76
CA PRO A 52 -8.85 -11.82 -20.20
C PRO A 52 -7.53 -11.91 -20.99
N HIS A 53 -6.44 -11.39 -20.41
CA HIS A 53 -5.08 -11.39 -21.00
C HIS A 53 -4.10 -12.34 -20.29
N LYS A 54 -4.60 -13.34 -19.56
CA LYS A 54 -3.76 -14.37 -18.94
C LYS A 54 -4.46 -15.72 -18.90
N VAL A 55 -3.72 -16.75 -19.32
CA VAL A 55 -4.11 -18.15 -19.10
C VAL A 55 -3.04 -18.86 -18.30
N SER A 56 -3.44 -19.51 -17.20
CA SER A 56 -2.51 -20.12 -16.24
C SER A 56 -2.69 -21.62 -16.11
N PHE A 57 -1.56 -22.33 -16.06
CA PHE A 57 -1.48 -23.79 -15.94
C PHE A 57 -0.48 -24.22 -14.87
N TYR A 58 -0.59 -25.45 -14.40
CA TYR A 58 0.45 -26.16 -13.67
C TYR A 58 1.24 -27.04 -14.64
N VAL A 59 2.57 -26.94 -14.58
CA VAL A 59 3.52 -27.74 -15.36
C VAL A 59 4.71 -28.14 -14.49
N GLU A 60 5.02 -29.44 -14.49
CA GLU A 60 6.20 -29.96 -13.78
C GLU A 60 7.50 -29.36 -14.32
N LYS A 61 8.42 -28.94 -13.43
CA LYS A 61 9.72 -28.32 -13.78
C LYS A 61 10.51 -29.06 -14.85
N LYS A 62 10.47 -30.39 -14.85
CA LYS A 62 11.19 -31.23 -15.82
C LYS A 62 10.64 -31.13 -17.25
N LYS A 63 9.35 -30.78 -17.40
CA LYS A 63 8.64 -30.71 -18.69
C LYS A 63 8.45 -29.27 -19.18
N ALA A 64 8.64 -28.29 -18.29
CA ALA A 64 8.38 -26.87 -18.56
C ALA A 64 9.11 -26.34 -19.81
N GLN A 65 10.41 -26.66 -19.97
CA GLN A 65 11.20 -26.18 -21.11
C GLN A 65 10.65 -26.69 -22.46
N GLU A 66 10.34 -27.98 -22.55
CA GLU A 66 9.82 -28.63 -23.75
C GLU A 66 8.44 -28.06 -24.12
N VAL A 67 7.52 -28.02 -23.13
CA VAL A 67 6.16 -27.48 -23.30
C VAL A 67 6.21 -26.02 -23.75
N THR A 68 7.04 -25.20 -23.10
CA THR A 68 7.14 -23.76 -23.40
C THR A 68 7.63 -23.52 -24.83
N THR A 69 8.66 -24.26 -25.26
CA THR A 69 9.24 -24.11 -26.60
C THR A 69 8.22 -24.48 -27.68
N ALA A 70 7.58 -25.64 -27.55
CA ALA A 70 6.60 -26.12 -28.52
C ALA A 70 5.31 -25.28 -28.54
N LEU A 71 4.85 -24.79 -27.38
CA LEU A 71 3.67 -23.95 -27.28
C LEU A 71 3.91 -22.57 -27.92
N ALA A 72 5.08 -21.97 -27.69
CA ALA A 72 5.44 -20.68 -28.30
C ALA A 72 5.40 -20.75 -29.83
N GLU A 73 5.98 -21.79 -30.42
CA GLU A 73 5.97 -22.00 -31.88
C GLU A 73 4.54 -22.15 -32.44
N ARG A 74 3.69 -22.94 -31.78
CA ARG A 74 2.28 -23.12 -32.20
C ARG A 74 1.48 -21.84 -32.14
N LEU A 75 1.59 -21.08 -31.05
CA LEU A 75 0.87 -19.82 -30.88
C LEU A 75 1.35 -18.76 -31.89
N GLN A 76 2.66 -18.72 -32.17
CA GLN A 76 3.22 -17.86 -33.21
C GLN A 76 2.69 -18.22 -34.61
N ASN A 77 2.60 -19.51 -34.94
CA ASN A 77 2.04 -19.97 -36.21
C ASN A 77 0.54 -19.64 -36.37
N ARG A 78 -0.18 -19.47 -35.27
CA ARG A 78 -1.57 -18.99 -35.24
C ARG A 78 -1.67 -17.45 -35.27
N GLY A 79 -0.56 -16.73 -35.40
CA GLY A 79 -0.51 -15.28 -35.52
C GLY A 79 -0.52 -14.53 -34.18
N LEU A 80 -0.35 -15.23 -33.06
CA LEU A 80 -0.28 -14.62 -31.73
C LEU A 80 1.15 -14.25 -31.36
N ASP A 81 1.32 -13.10 -30.70
CA ASP A 81 2.58 -12.75 -30.04
C ASP A 81 2.38 -12.92 -28.52
N VAL A 82 3.00 -13.95 -27.96
CA VAL A 82 2.80 -14.35 -26.57
C VAL A 82 4.11 -14.37 -25.79
N LYS A 83 4.00 -14.04 -24.50
CA LYS A 83 5.02 -14.26 -23.49
C LYS A 83 4.59 -15.41 -22.60
N ILE A 84 5.48 -16.40 -22.42
CA ILE A 84 5.25 -17.52 -21.51
C ILE A 84 6.17 -17.35 -20.31
N ILE A 85 5.59 -17.27 -19.12
CA ILE A 85 6.31 -17.07 -17.86
C ILE A 85 6.17 -18.33 -17.02
N TYR A 86 7.30 -18.92 -16.64
CA TYR A 86 7.35 -20.02 -15.69
C TYR A 86 7.85 -19.51 -14.33
N SER A 87 7.10 -19.75 -13.25
CA SER A 87 7.45 -19.25 -11.91
C SER A 87 7.04 -20.22 -10.80
N GLY A 88 7.65 -20.08 -9.61
CA GLY A 88 7.28 -20.86 -8.43
C GLY A 88 7.54 -22.37 -8.58
N GLY A 89 8.31 -22.77 -9.59
CA GLY A 89 8.61 -24.16 -9.89
C GLY A 89 7.42 -25.03 -10.32
N VAL A 90 6.27 -24.42 -10.64
CA VAL A 90 5.06 -25.15 -11.07
C VAL A 90 4.12 -24.33 -11.96
N ASP A 91 4.10 -23.00 -11.82
CA ASP A 91 3.13 -22.16 -12.52
C ASP A 91 3.64 -21.77 -13.91
N LEU A 92 2.79 -21.92 -14.93
CA LEU A 92 3.03 -21.48 -16.30
C LEU A 92 1.93 -20.51 -16.72
N ASP A 93 2.28 -19.25 -16.92
CA ASP A 93 1.39 -18.19 -17.38
C ASP A 93 1.65 -17.88 -18.86
N ILE A 94 0.60 -17.88 -19.69
CA ILE A 94 0.64 -17.39 -21.07
C ILE A 94 -0.07 -16.04 -21.14
N LEU A 95 0.67 -15.03 -21.59
CA LEU A 95 0.26 -13.63 -21.66
C LEU A 95 0.52 -13.07 -23.08
N PRO A 96 -0.06 -11.91 -23.46
CA PRO A 96 0.42 -11.16 -24.60
C PRO A 96 1.91 -10.81 -24.47
N GLN A 97 2.65 -10.75 -25.58
CA GLN A 97 4.10 -10.46 -25.57
C GLN A 97 4.43 -9.12 -24.89
N GLY A 98 3.58 -8.11 -25.08
CA GLY A 98 3.72 -6.79 -24.46
C GLY A 98 3.34 -6.74 -22.97
N ALA A 99 2.83 -7.82 -22.38
CA ALA A 99 2.43 -7.87 -20.98
C ALA A 99 3.62 -8.19 -20.05
N GLY A 100 3.33 -8.31 -18.75
CA GLY A 100 4.30 -8.62 -17.70
C GLY A 100 4.49 -7.45 -16.75
N LYS A 101 4.94 -7.74 -15.51
CA LYS A 101 5.08 -6.73 -14.46
C LYS A 101 6.04 -5.59 -14.86
N GLY A 102 7.16 -5.90 -15.52
CA GLY A 102 8.09 -4.90 -16.03
C GLY A 102 7.49 -4.01 -17.11
N GLN A 103 6.77 -4.59 -18.08
CA GLN A 103 6.13 -3.83 -19.16
C GLN A 103 4.99 -2.94 -18.64
N ALA A 104 4.19 -3.44 -17.70
CA ALA A 104 3.16 -2.64 -17.03
C ALA A 104 3.78 -1.44 -16.28
N LEU A 105 4.89 -1.65 -15.58
CA LEU A 105 5.62 -0.56 -14.93
C LEU A 105 6.18 0.44 -15.95
N ALA A 106 6.78 -0.02 -17.05
CA ALA A 106 7.28 0.84 -18.11
C ALA A 106 6.18 1.70 -18.74
N TYR A 107 5.00 1.11 -18.98
CA TYR A 107 3.82 1.82 -19.44
C TYR A 107 3.37 2.91 -18.45
N LEU A 108 3.27 2.58 -17.16
CA LEU A 108 2.90 3.54 -16.11
C LEU A 108 3.89 4.70 -16.02
N LEU A 109 5.19 4.42 -16.00
CA LEU A 109 6.22 5.46 -15.93
C LEU A 109 6.18 6.37 -17.16
N LYS A 110 5.95 5.82 -18.36
CA LYS A 110 5.79 6.60 -19.59
C LYS A 110 4.55 7.50 -19.51
N LYS A 111 3.41 6.96 -19.09
CA LYS A 111 2.14 7.70 -18.93
C LYS A 111 2.29 8.85 -17.93
N PHE A 112 2.82 8.56 -16.73
CA PHE A 112 3.05 9.60 -15.72
C PHE A 112 4.06 10.66 -16.16
N THR A 113 5.07 10.28 -16.94
CA THR A 113 6.00 11.26 -17.53
C THR A 113 5.28 12.19 -18.50
N ALA A 114 4.43 11.64 -19.39
CA ALA A 114 3.64 12.45 -20.33
C ALA A 114 2.67 13.40 -19.62
N GLU A 115 2.16 13.01 -18.46
CA GLU A 115 1.28 13.85 -17.62
C GLU A 115 2.03 14.83 -16.70
N GLY A 116 3.38 14.85 -16.72
CA GLY A 116 4.17 15.70 -15.82
C GLY A 116 4.15 15.26 -14.35
N LYS A 117 3.79 13.99 -14.09
CA LYS A 117 3.64 13.37 -12.76
C LYS A 117 4.60 12.21 -12.53
N ARG A 118 5.75 12.20 -13.20
CA ARG A 118 6.75 11.12 -13.04
C ARG A 118 7.16 11.02 -11.56
N PRO A 119 7.09 9.83 -10.94
CA PRO A 119 7.57 9.65 -9.57
C PRO A 119 9.05 10.01 -9.46
N ALA A 120 9.43 10.71 -8.39
CA ALA A 120 10.83 11.06 -8.14
C ALA A 120 11.70 9.81 -7.92
N ASN A 121 11.15 8.81 -7.23
CA ASN A 121 11.76 7.52 -6.99
C ASN A 121 10.74 6.42 -7.26
N THR A 122 11.21 5.26 -7.74
CA THR A 122 10.40 4.05 -7.92
C THR A 122 11.13 2.90 -7.24
N LEU A 123 10.47 2.22 -6.29
CA LEU A 123 10.98 1.00 -5.66
C LEU A 123 10.17 -0.20 -6.16
N VAL A 124 10.84 -1.17 -6.77
CA VAL A 124 10.24 -2.46 -7.14
C VAL A 124 10.62 -3.52 -6.12
N CYS A 125 9.65 -4.36 -5.77
CA CYS A 125 9.80 -5.41 -4.76
C CYS A 125 9.39 -6.74 -5.39
N GLY A 126 10.26 -7.74 -5.32
CA GLY A 126 10.01 -9.04 -5.95
C GLY A 126 10.43 -10.22 -5.09
N ASP A 127 9.78 -11.35 -5.30
CA ASP A 127 10.09 -12.62 -4.63
C ASP A 127 10.17 -13.81 -5.60
N SER A 128 9.69 -13.69 -6.85
CA SER A 128 9.68 -14.81 -7.79
C SER A 128 10.10 -14.43 -9.22
N GLY A 129 10.20 -15.42 -10.11
CA GLY A 129 10.67 -15.19 -11.49
C GLY A 129 9.83 -14.21 -12.30
N ASN A 130 8.52 -14.10 -12.00
CA ASN A 130 7.64 -13.16 -12.70
C ASN A 130 7.91 -11.68 -12.32
N ASP A 131 8.72 -11.43 -11.29
CA ASP A 131 9.17 -10.10 -10.88
C ASP A 131 10.47 -9.68 -11.56
N ALA A 132 11.22 -10.60 -12.18
CA ALA A 132 12.56 -10.33 -12.72
C ALA A 132 12.59 -9.12 -13.67
N GLU A 133 11.58 -8.99 -14.54
CA GLU A 133 11.48 -7.87 -15.48
C GLU A 133 11.35 -6.49 -14.80
N LEU A 134 10.81 -6.42 -13.58
CA LEU A 134 10.72 -5.16 -12.83
C LEU A 134 12.11 -4.57 -12.57
N PHE A 135 13.08 -5.43 -12.26
CA PHE A 135 14.45 -5.04 -11.93
C PHE A 135 15.27 -4.60 -13.14
N SER A 136 14.80 -4.90 -14.36
CA SER A 136 15.41 -4.43 -15.61
C SER A 136 14.94 -3.02 -16.02
N ILE A 137 13.93 -2.46 -15.35
CA ILE A 137 13.42 -1.12 -15.68
C ILE A 137 14.46 -0.05 -15.30
N PRO A 138 14.84 0.85 -16.22
CA PRO A 138 15.79 1.90 -15.91
C PRO A 138 15.29 2.80 -14.78
N GLU A 139 16.24 3.33 -13.99
CA GLU A 139 15.99 4.33 -12.94
C GLU A 139 15.15 3.86 -11.75
N VAL A 140 14.86 2.57 -11.62
CA VAL A 140 14.22 2.01 -10.42
C VAL A 140 15.25 1.61 -9.38
N TYR A 141 14.82 1.65 -8.12
CA TYR A 141 15.42 0.91 -7.02
C TYR A 141 14.73 -0.46 -6.94
N GLY A 142 15.47 -1.51 -6.60
CA GLY A 142 14.95 -2.86 -6.54
C GLY A 142 15.30 -3.55 -5.21
N VAL A 143 14.34 -4.29 -4.67
CA VAL A 143 14.57 -5.21 -3.57
C VAL A 143 14.02 -6.60 -3.87
N MET A 144 14.89 -7.61 -3.76
CA MET A 144 14.47 -9.00 -3.61
C MET A 144 14.37 -9.29 -2.12
N VAL A 145 13.20 -9.76 -1.67
CA VAL A 145 13.03 -10.15 -0.27
C VAL A 145 13.80 -11.43 0.04
N ASN A 146 14.23 -11.64 1.30
CA ASN A 146 15.06 -12.79 1.68
C ASN A 146 14.38 -14.16 1.43
N ASN A 147 13.05 -14.19 1.31
CA ASN A 147 12.30 -15.40 0.95
C ASN A 147 12.06 -15.51 -0.58
N ALA A 148 12.88 -14.85 -1.40
CA ALA A 148 12.81 -14.95 -2.85
C ALA A 148 13.15 -16.36 -3.34
N GLN A 149 12.48 -16.78 -4.40
CA GLN A 149 12.63 -18.07 -5.05
C GLN A 149 13.95 -18.17 -5.82
N GLU A 150 14.39 -19.41 -6.04
CA GLU A 150 15.67 -19.73 -6.68
C GLU A 150 15.83 -19.06 -8.04
N GLU A 151 14.76 -19.01 -8.85
CA GLU A 151 14.81 -18.41 -10.19
C GLU A 151 15.12 -16.90 -10.17
N LEU A 152 14.58 -16.14 -9.22
CA LEU A 152 14.84 -14.71 -9.10
C LEU A 152 16.26 -14.45 -8.56
N LEU A 153 16.70 -15.28 -7.61
CA LEU A 153 18.06 -15.20 -7.07
C LEU A 153 19.12 -15.54 -8.13
N GLN A 154 18.82 -16.51 -9.01
CA GLN A 154 19.69 -16.83 -10.12
C GLN A 154 19.74 -15.68 -11.14
N TRP A 155 18.57 -15.13 -11.51
CA TRP A 155 18.50 -13.95 -12.36
C TRP A 155 19.31 -12.78 -11.78
N TYR A 156 19.23 -12.53 -10.47
CA TYR A 156 20.00 -11.47 -9.81
C TYR A 156 21.50 -11.67 -9.93
N LYS A 157 22.00 -12.88 -9.68
CA LYS A 157 23.43 -13.20 -9.80
C LYS A 157 23.96 -12.95 -11.22
N GLU A 158 23.14 -13.21 -12.23
CA GLU A 158 23.51 -13.08 -13.64
C GLU A 158 23.37 -11.66 -14.17
N ASN A 159 22.39 -10.88 -13.70
CA ASN A 159 21.97 -9.64 -14.36
C ASN A 159 22.15 -8.38 -13.49
N ALA A 160 22.13 -8.50 -12.16
CA ALA A 160 21.94 -7.34 -11.29
C ALA A 160 22.85 -7.30 -10.05
N ARG A 161 23.73 -8.29 -9.86
CA ARG A 161 24.61 -8.41 -8.67
C ARG A 161 25.46 -7.16 -8.42
N ASP A 162 25.93 -6.53 -9.49
CA ASP A 162 26.79 -5.34 -9.41
C ASP A 162 26.01 -4.02 -9.56
N ASN A 163 24.67 -4.07 -9.61
CA ASN A 163 23.83 -2.88 -9.71
C ASN A 163 23.58 -2.30 -8.31
N PRO A 164 24.12 -1.09 -7.99
CA PRO A 164 23.98 -0.51 -6.66
C PRO A 164 22.55 -0.08 -6.32
N LYS A 165 21.64 -0.06 -7.30
CA LYS A 165 20.21 0.24 -7.09
C LYS A 165 19.38 -0.99 -6.78
N ILE A 166 19.98 -2.17 -6.74
CA ILE A 166 19.27 -3.43 -6.49
C ILE A 166 19.93 -4.13 -5.30
N ILE A 167 19.13 -4.52 -4.32
CA ILE A 167 19.61 -5.29 -3.16
C ILE A 167 18.84 -6.58 -2.99
N HIS A 168 19.53 -7.59 -2.46
CA HIS A 168 18.89 -8.74 -1.83
C HIS A 168 18.81 -8.48 -0.32
N ALA A 169 17.58 -8.30 0.19
CA ALA A 169 17.32 -7.93 1.57
C ALA A 169 17.72 -9.04 2.54
N SER A 170 18.12 -8.67 3.76
CA SER A 170 18.33 -9.62 4.85
C SER A 170 17.00 -10.07 5.51
N LYS A 171 15.94 -9.27 5.38
CA LYS A 171 14.61 -9.54 5.94
C LYS A 171 13.65 -10.14 4.89
N LYS A 172 12.68 -10.91 5.39
CA LYS A 172 11.64 -11.58 4.59
C LYS A 172 10.41 -10.69 4.42
N CYS A 173 9.65 -10.92 3.34
CA CYS A 173 8.35 -10.30 3.08
C CYS A 173 8.37 -8.76 3.22
N ALA A 174 7.33 -8.18 3.82
CA ALA A 174 7.21 -6.74 4.02
C ALA A 174 8.39 -6.12 4.80
N ALA A 175 9.04 -6.87 5.70
CA ALA A 175 10.21 -6.38 6.42
C ALA A 175 11.42 -6.15 5.49
N GLY A 176 11.54 -6.92 4.40
CA GLY A 176 12.55 -6.67 3.36
C GLY A 176 12.27 -5.41 2.55
N ILE A 177 11.00 -5.09 2.31
CA ILE A 177 10.59 -3.83 1.67
C ILE A 177 10.97 -2.64 2.54
N ILE A 178 10.66 -2.72 3.84
CA ILE A 178 11.02 -1.69 4.83
C ILE A 178 12.55 -1.50 4.91
N GLU A 179 13.30 -2.59 4.93
CA GLU A 179 14.77 -2.56 4.87
C GLU A 179 15.27 -1.78 3.64
N ALA A 180 14.71 -2.04 2.47
CA ALA A 180 15.09 -1.35 1.23
C ALA A 180 14.74 0.14 1.23
N ILE A 181 13.57 0.53 1.76
CA ILE A 181 13.19 1.94 1.93
C ILE A 181 14.27 2.68 2.73
N GLY A 182 14.75 2.08 3.82
CA GLY A 182 15.82 2.66 4.63
C GLY A 182 17.18 2.65 3.93
N HIS A 183 17.55 1.53 3.30
CA HIS A 183 18.82 1.36 2.60
C HIS A 183 19.01 2.41 1.48
N PHE A 184 17.98 2.61 0.67
CA PHE A 184 17.99 3.58 -0.44
C PHE A 184 17.60 5.00 -0.02
N LYS A 185 17.33 5.24 1.28
CA LYS A 185 16.89 6.54 1.82
C LYS A 185 15.64 7.09 1.12
N LEU A 186 14.68 6.21 0.81
CA LEU A 186 13.44 6.56 0.13
C LEU A 186 12.35 7.05 1.08
N GLY A 187 12.55 6.90 2.39
CA GLY A 187 11.62 7.33 3.43
C GLY A 187 11.95 6.70 4.78
N LEU A 188 11.01 6.82 5.71
CA LEU A 188 11.12 6.17 7.01
C LEU A 188 11.03 4.65 6.87
N ASN A 189 11.91 3.94 7.57
CA ASN A 189 11.94 2.49 7.63
C ASN A 189 11.66 1.94 9.04
N LYS A 190 11.14 2.79 9.93
CA LYS A 190 10.64 2.39 11.23
C LYS A 190 9.15 2.67 11.25
N SER A 191 8.36 1.70 11.71
CA SER A 191 6.97 1.97 12.00
C SER A 191 6.91 2.98 13.14
N PRO A 192 6.05 4.01 13.07
CA PRO A 192 5.78 4.85 14.24
C PRO A 192 5.34 4.02 15.45
N ARG A 193 4.87 2.78 15.26
CA ARG A 193 4.42 1.89 16.36
C ARG A 193 5.60 1.33 17.15
N ASP A 194 6.77 1.26 16.52
CA ASP A 194 8.00 0.75 17.11
C ASP A 194 8.83 1.86 17.76
N VAL A 195 8.44 3.13 17.55
CA VAL A 195 9.09 4.30 18.15
C VAL A 195 8.35 4.66 19.45
N MET A 196 9.06 4.67 20.57
CA MET A 196 8.49 5.03 21.88
C MET A 196 8.46 6.55 22.11
N ASP A 197 9.44 7.26 21.56
CA ASP A 197 9.57 8.71 21.69
C ASP A 197 9.19 9.42 20.39
N PHE A 198 8.06 10.13 20.39
CA PHE A 198 7.57 10.86 19.23
C PHE A 198 8.40 12.12 18.89
N SER A 199 9.39 12.47 19.73
CA SER A 199 10.27 13.64 19.54
C SER A 199 11.48 13.40 18.63
N GLU A 200 11.84 12.15 18.34
CA GLU A 200 13.07 11.80 17.58
C GLU A 200 12.92 11.94 16.06
N ASP A 201 11.71 12.02 15.53
CA ASP A 201 11.48 12.05 14.08
C ASP A 201 11.40 13.50 13.55
N LYS A 202 12.56 14.15 13.42
CA LYS A 202 12.71 15.35 12.59
C LYS A 202 12.61 14.96 11.12
N ILE A 203 11.38 14.90 10.61
CA ILE A 203 11.09 14.67 9.20
C ILE A 203 10.98 16.04 8.53
N ASP A 204 11.82 16.30 7.52
CA ASP A 204 11.61 17.43 6.62
C ASP A 204 10.34 17.17 5.78
N ASN A 205 9.45 18.16 5.68
CA ASN A 205 8.15 18.07 4.97
C ASN A 205 7.18 17.00 5.51
N ILE A 206 6.78 17.10 6.78
CA ILE A 206 5.75 16.25 7.37
C ILE A 206 4.45 16.36 6.54
N HIS A 207 4.02 15.24 5.96
CA HIS A 207 2.71 15.15 5.32
C HIS A 207 1.61 15.23 6.40
N PRO A 208 0.51 15.99 6.23
CA PRO A 208 -0.50 16.15 7.28
C PRO A 208 -1.14 14.83 7.72
N GLY A 209 -1.19 13.82 6.85
CA GLY A 209 -1.63 12.47 7.22
C GLY A 209 -0.75 11.80 8.29
N HIS A 210 0.54 12.14 8.36
CA HIS A 210 1.45 11.62 9.38
C HIS A 210 1.12 12.17 10.77
N GLU A 211 0.70 13.43 10.86
CA GLU A 211 0.22 14.05 12.10
C GLU A 211 -1.02 13.32 12.65
N VAL A 212 -1.99 13.01 11.78
CA VAL A 212 -3.17 12.21 12.14
C VAL A 212 -2.77 10.83 12.70
N VAL A 213 -1.86 10.13 12.01
CA VAL A 213 -1.38 8.83 12.46
C VAL A 213 -0.71 8.92 13.83
N LYS A 214 0.19 9.89 14.03
CA LYS A 214 0.86 10.13 15.32
C LYS A 214 -0.13 10.40 16.45
N PHE A 215 -1.10 11.29 16.22
CA PHE A 215 -2.13 11.62 17.21
C PHE A 215 -2.89 10.37 17.67
N TYR A 216 -3.44 9.59 16.74
CA TYR A 216 -4.26 8.44 17.10
C TYR A 216 -3.46 7.29 17.71
N MET A 217 -2.18 7.16 17.35
CA MET A 217 -1.27 6.22 18.02
C MET A 217 -0.93 6.64 19.45
N PHE A 218 -0.70 7.94 19.66
CA PHE A 218 -0.56 8.49 21.00
C PHE A 218 -1.84 8.26 21.81
N TYR A 219 -3.01 8.53 21.23
CA TYR A 219 -4.30 8.33 21.88
C TYR A 219 -4.54 6.86 22.28
N GLU A 220 -4.18 5.90 21.42
CA GLU A 220 -4.21 4.47 21.76
C GLU A 220 -3.35 4.15 22.99
N ARG A 221 -2.09 4.59 22.97
CA ARG A 221 -1.13 4.37 24.06
C ARG A 221 -1.55 5.04 25.35
N TRP A 222 -2.12 6.24 25.26
CA TRP A 222 -2.66 7.01 26.39
C TRP A 222 -3.76 6.24 27.13
N ARG A 223 -4.75 5.73 26.39
CA ARG A 223 -5.83 4.90 26.96
C ARG A 223 -5.33 3.57 27.52
N ARG A 224 -4.24 3.03 26.99
CA ARG A 224 -3.62 1.79 27.47
C ARG A 224 -2.60 2.00 28.60
N ALA A 225 -2.34 3.24 29.00
CA ALA A 225 -1.29 3.61 29.96
C ALA A 225 0.11 3.10 29.55
N GLU A 226 0.43 3.15 28.26
CA GLU A 226 1.74 2.78 27.69
C GLU A 226 2.70 3.97 27.53
N VAL A 227 2.25 5.16 27.90
CA VAL A 227 3.03 6.41 27.95
C VAL A 227 2.89 7.01 29.35
N GLU A 228 3.83 7.88 29.74
CA GLU A 228 3.77 8.56 31.03
C GLU A 228 2.52 9.45 31.15
N ASN A 229 1.87 9.42 32.32
CA ASN A 229 0.76 10.33 32.64
C ASN A 229 1.29 11.75 32.94
N SER A 230 1.64 12.48 31.88
CA SER A 230 2.20 13.83 31.98
C SER A 230 1.23 14.87 31.43
N GLU A 231 1.00 15.95 32.18
CA GLU A 231 0.22 17.10 31.74
C GLU A 231 0.84 17.79 30.51
N HIS A 232 2.15 17.63 30.31
CA HIS A 232 2.86 18.20 29.17
C HIS A 232 2.28 17.72 27.84
N TYR A 233 1.83 16.46 27.74
CA TYR A 233 1.19 15.96 26.52
C TYR A 233 -0.11 16.70 26.20
N MET A 234 -0.93 16.99 27.22
CA MET A 234 -2.19 17.72 27.02
C MET A 234 -1.93 19.18 26.64
N GLN A 235 -0.90 19.80 27.22
CA GLN A 235 -0.47 21.14 26.84
C GLN A 235 -0.03 21.17 25.37
N ASN A 236 0.82 20.22 24.94
CA ASN A 236 1.26 20.13 23.55
C ASN A 236 0.08 19.91 22.59
N LEU A 237 -0.89 19.05 22.93
CA LEU A 237 -2.11 18.86 22.13
C LEU A 237 -2.94 20.15 21.99
N LYS A 238 -3.00 20.96 23.05
CA LYS A 238 -3.67 22.27 23.03
C LYS A 238 -2.88 23.27 22.17
N GLU A 239 -1.56 23.29 22.23
CA GLU A 239 -0.70 24.16 21.40
C GLU A 239 -0.85 23.86 19.91
N VAL A 240 -1.01 22.59 19.53
CA VAL A 240 -1.26 22.19 18.13
C VAL A 240 -2.74 22.25 17.74
N SER A 241 -3.63 22.71 18.62
CA SER A 241 -5.05 22.90 18.32
C SER A 241 -5.37 24.38 18.20
N HIS A 242 -6.15 24.76 17.19
CA HIS A 242 -6.58 26.15 17.05
C HIS A 242 -7.46 26.54 18.25
N PRO A 243 -7.30 27.74 18.86
CA PRO A 243 -8.08 28.14 20.04
C PRO A 243 -9.59 28.16 19.83
N SER A 244 -10.02 28.45 18.60
CA SER A 244 -11.44 28.38 18.16
C SER A 244 -11.76 27.09 17.40
N GLY A 245 -10.91 26.07 17.51
CA GLY A 245 -11.06 24.84 16.76
C GLY A 245 -12.20 23.98 17.30
N THR A 246 -12.92 23.32 16.41
CA THR A 246 -14.14 22.59 16.76
C THR A 246 -14.07 21.12 16.39
N PHE A 247 -14.78 20.31 17.16
CA PHE A 247 -14.96 18.88 16.95
C PHE A 247 -16.45 18.57 16.87
N VAL A 248 -16.88 17.97 15.77
CA VAL A 248 -18.25 17.46 15.57
C VAL A 248 -18.22 15.96 15.81
N HIS A 249 -18.80 15.54 16.93
CA HIS A 249 -18.94 14.15 17.33
C HIS A 249 -19.90 13.42 16.35
N PRO A 250 -19.72 12.11 16.06
CA PRO A 250 -20.62 11.36 15.17
C PRO A 250 -22.05 11.22 15.70
N GLY A 251 -22.30 11.64 16.95
CA GLY A 251 -23.64 11.82 17.52
C GLY A 251 -24.30 13.18 17.25
N GLY A 252 -23.65 14.08 16.50
CA GLY A 252 -24.17 15.40 16.12
C GLY A 252 -23.91 16.53 17.12
N VAL A 253 -23.11 16.29 18.16
CA VAL A 253 -22.76 17.32 19.16
C VAL A 253 -21.45 17.98 18.77
N GLU A 254 -21.46 19.30 18.68
CA GLU A 254 -20.26 20.11 18.48
C GLU A 254 -19.65 20.51 19.83
N ARG A 255 -18.33 20.45 19.92
CA ARG A 255 -17.51 20.84 21.08
C ARG A 255 -16.26 21.57 20.61
N SER A 256 -15.61 22.30 21.50
CA SER A 256 -14.26 22.79 21.23
C SER A 256 -13.23 21.65 21.27
N LEU A 257 -12.15 21.78 20.49
CA LEU A 257 -11.04 20.82 20.56
C LEU A 257 -10.43 20.74 21.97
N TYR A 258 -10.42 21.85 22.72
CA TYR A 258 -9.89 21.88 24.08
C TYR A 258 -10.74 21.04 25.04
N GLU A 259 -12.07 21.13 24.95
CA GLU A 259 -12.98 20.27 25.73
C GLU A 259 -12.77 18.78 25.40
N CYS A 260 -12.52 18.47 24.12
CA CYS A 260 -12.19 17.11 23.69
C CYS A 260 -10.85 16.64 24.29
N ILE A 261 -9.83 17.51 24.35
CA ILE A 261 -8.52 17.18 24.96
C ILE A 261 -8.67 16.95 26.47
N ASP A 262 -9.46 17.79 27.16
CA ASP A 262 -9.75 17.62 28.58
C ASP A 262 -10.54 16.32 28.85
N ALA A 263 -11.43 15.92 27.94
CA ALA A 263 -12.11 14.63 28.00
C ALA A 263 -11.14 13.46 27.77
N MET A 264 -10.22 13.58 26.81
CA MET A 264 -9.17 12.59 26.55
C MET A 264 -8.25 12.38 27.76
N GLN A 265 -7.87 13.47 28.47
CA GLN A 265 -7.04 13.38 29.67
C GLN A 265 -7.65 12.45 30.73
N LYS A 266 -8.98 12.49 30.89
CA LYS A 266 -9.72 11.67 31.87
C LYS A 266 -9.75 10.18 31.51
N CYS A 267 -9.41 9.82 30.28
CA CYS A 267 -9.40 8.43 29.81
C CYS A 267 -8.03 7.75 29.91
N TYR A 268 -7.05 8.38 30.56
CA TYR A 268 -5.75 7.73 30.77
C TYR A 268 -5.91 6.36 31.44
N GLY A 269 -5.38 5.32 30.82
CA GLY A 269 -5.38 3.96 31.37
C GLY A 269 -6.75 3.25 31.41
N ASP A 270 -7.83 3.82 30.86
CA ASP A 270 -9.18 3.19 30.89
C ASP A 270 -9.26 1.85 30.12
N LYS A 271 -8.29 1.62 29.23
CA LYS A 271 -8.07 0.38 28.47
C LYS A 271 -6.79 -0.38 28.88
N GLN A 272 -6.17 -0.04 30.00
CA GLN A 272 -4.99 -0.77 30.49
C GLN A 272 -5.31 -2.26 30.70
N GLY A 273 -4.47 -3.14 30.17
CA GLY A 273 -4.64 -4.59 30.25
C GLY A 273 -5.77 -5.17 29.39
N LYS A 274 -6.55 -4.35 28.67
CA LYS A 274 -7.63 -4.79 27.78
C LYS A 274 -7.10 -5.01 26.35
N ASN A 275 -7.78 -5.86 25.59
CA ASN A 275 -7.52 -6.01 24.16
C ASN A 275 -8.15 -4.84 23.39
N PHE A 276 -7.55 -3.66 23.51
CA PHE A 276 -7.95 -2.44 22.82
C PHE A 276 -6.95 -2.11 21.72
N ARG A 277 -7.46 -1.84 20.51
CA ARG A 277 -6.67 -1.32 19.40
C ARG A 277 -7.34 -0.13 18.75
N LEU A 278 -6.53 0.82 18.33
CA LEU A 278 -6.97 1.96 17.54
C LEU A 278 -6.04 2.16 16.35
N TRP A 279 -6.61 2.38 15.18
CA TRP A 279 -5.85 2.70 13.98
C TRP A 279 -6.65 3.62 13.06
N VAL A 280 -5.92 4.28 12.15
CA VAL A 280 -6.51 5.01 11.05
C VAL A 280 -6.23 4.27 9.75
N ASP A 281 -7.19 4.30 8.83
CA ASP A 281 -7.08 3.69 7.50
C ASP A 281 -7.48 4.71 6.42
N ARG A 282 -7.12 4.44 5.16
CA ARG A 282 -7.45 5.28 3.99
C ARG A 282 -7.09 6.77 4.15
N VAL A 283 -5.99 7.05 4.83
CA VAL A 283 -5.55 8.43 5.08
C VAL A 283 -5.20 9.12 3.77
N SER A 284 -5.91 10.18 3.46
CA SER A 284 -5.68 11.05 2.29
C SER A 284 -5.61 12.50 2.75
N ALA A 285 -4.70 13.28 2.18
CA ALA A 285 -4.61 14.72 2.44
C ALA A 285 -4.63 15.48 1.13
N THR A 286 -5.38 16.58 1.08
CA THR A 286 -5.46 17.47 -0.08
C THR A 286 -5.29 18.90 0.40
N GLN A 287 -4.35 19.61 -0.20
CA GLN A 287 -4.19 21.04 0.06
C GLN A 287 -5.34 21.79 -0.60
N ILE A 288 -6.11 22.54 0.19
CA ILE A 288 -7.30 23.28 -0.27
C ILE A 288 -7.12 24.80 -0.20
N GLY A 289 -5.98 25.27 0.31
CA GLY A 289 -5.60 26.68 0.37
C GLY A 289 -4.09 26.82 0.54
N SER A 290 -3.60 28.06 0.66
CA SER A 290 -2.16 28.35 0.84
C SER A 290 -1.56 27.60 2.03
N ASP A 291 -2.31 27.51 3.12
CA ASP A 291 -1.91 26.96 4.41
C ASP A 291 -2.95 25.97 4.95
N ALA A 292 -3.95 25.59 4.16
CA ALA A 292 -5.08 24.77 4.61
C ALA A 292 -5.07 23.39 3.93
N TRP A 293 -5.25 22.35 4.74
CA TRP A 293 -5.25 20.96 4.33
C TRP A 293 -6.52 20.26 4.79
N LEU A 294 -7.19 19.59 3.85
CA LEU A 294 -8.29 18.69 4.13
C LEU A 294 -7.75 17.27 4.21
N VAL A 295 -7.85 16.64 5.38
CA VAL A 295 -7.42 15.27 5.61
C VAL A 295 -8.65 14.39 5.84
N LYS A 296 -8.75 13.27 5.13
CA LYS A 296 -9.83 12.29 5.27
C LYS A 296 -9.26 10.93 5.61
N PHE A 297 -9.90 10.22 6.53
CA PHE A 297 -9.46 8.90 6.98
C PHE A 297 -10.60 8.17 7.70
N ASP A 298 -10.47 6.86 7.81
CA ASP A 298 -11.35 6.02 8.62
C ASP A 298 -10.69 5.80 9.98
N LYS A 299 -11.35 6.19 11.07
CA LYS A 299 -10.89 5.92 12.44
C LYS A 299 -11.56 4.65 12.95
N TRP A 300 -10.75 3.65 13.25
CA TRP A 300 -11.20 2.37 13.78
C TRP A 300 -10.81 2.19 15.24
N GLU A 301 -11.75 1.69 16.04
CA GLU A 301 -11.47 1.13 17.36
C GLU A 301 -11.91 -0.34 17.39
N SER A 302 -11.09 -1.20 17.97
CA SER A 302 -11.42 -2.59 18.26
C SER A 302 -11.27 -2.83 19.75
N SER A 303 -12.28 -3.46 20.35
CA SER A 303 -12.28 -3.88 21.74
C SER A 303 -12.95 -5.24 21.89
N GLU A 304 -13.13 -5.71 23.13
CA GLU A 304 -13.90 -6.93 23.43
C GLU A 304 -15.37 -6.84 23.01
N GLU A 305 -15.92 -5.62 22.92
CA GLU A 305 -17.30 -5.36 22.52
C GLU A 305 -17.50 -5.38 21.00
N GLY A 306 -16.41 -5.48 20.23
CA GLY A 306 -16.44 -5.50 18.77
C GLY A 306 -15.62 -4.38 18.15
N ARG A 307 -15.97 -4.03 16.90
CA ARG A 307 -15.29 -3.00 16.11
C ARG A 307 -16.22 -1.85 15.81
N ASN A 308 -15.69 -0.64 15.96
CA ASN A 308 -16.40 0.59 15.66
C ASN A 308 -15.59 1.45 14.72
N CYS A 309 -16.27 2.22 13.88
CA CYS A 309 -15.63 3.04 12.85
C CYS A 309 -16.35 4.36 12.62
N CYS A 310 -15.58 5.42 12.49
CA CYS A 310 -16.04 6.70 11.96
C CYS A 310 -15.27 7.08 10.71
N LEU A 311 -15.99 7.66 9.76
CA LEU A 311 -15.41 8.45 8.68
C LEU A 311 -15.05 9.82 9.25
N VAL A 312 -13.79 10.23 9.09
CA VAL A 312 -13.28 11.48 9.67
C VAL A 312 -12.82 12.42 8.57
N THR A 313 -13.22 13.68 8.69
CA THR A 313 -12.69 14.80 7.92
C THR A 313 -12.08 15.81 8.88
N ALA A 314 -10.78 16.06 8.75
CA ALA A 314 -10.05 17.04 9.53
C ALA A 314 -9.54 18.18 8.65
N LEU A 315 -9.66 19.40 9.15
CA LEU A 315 -9.06 20.61 8.60
C LEU A 315 -7.81 20.94 9.42
N LEU A 316 -6.65 20.92 8.78
CA LEU A 316 -5.38 21.28 9.37
C LEU A 316 -4.85 22.57 8.72
N SER A 317 -4.20 23.42 9.50
CA SER A 317 -3.51 24.62 9.03
C SER A 317 -1.99 24.47 9.19
N SER A 318 -1.22 24.62 8.12
CA SER A 318 0.25 24.60 8.17
C SER A 318 0.77 25.97 8.61
N LYS A 319 0.84 26.20 9.93
CA LYS A 319 1.46 27.40 10.50
C LYS A 319 2.92 27.14 10.86
N SER A 320 3.78 28.13 10.63
CA SER A 320 5.23 28.05 10.90
C SER A 320 5.60 27.94 12.38
N ASP A 321 4.67 28.26 13.28
CA ASP A 321 4.98 28.52 14.69
C ASP A 321 4.52 27.40 15.65
N VAL A 322 4.04 26.27 15.11
CA VAL A 322 3.60 25.11 15.92
C VAL A 322 4.64 23.97 15.86
N PRO A 323 4.93 23.27 16.98
CA PRO A 323 5.98 22.25 17.06
C PRO A 323 5.86 21.10 16.03
N SER A 324 4.64 20.75 15.63
CA SER A 324 4.34 19.68 14.65
C SER A 324 4.24 20.17 13.19
N GLY A 325 4.28 21.49 12.96
CA GLY A 325 4.06 22.11 11.65
C GLY A 325 2.58 22.21 11.22
N PHE A 326 1.63 21.64 11.98
CA PHE A 326 0.20 21.71 11.70
C PHE A 326 -0.63 22.05 12.93
N SER A 327 -1.66 22.89 12.74
CA SER A 327 -2.66 23.22 13.74
C SER A 327 -4.01 22.62 13.37
N TRP A 328 -4.63 21.88 14.28
CA TRP A 328 -5.96 21.29 14.12
C TRP A 328 -7.04 22.37 14.23
N VAL A 329 -7.79 22.59 13.16
CA VAL A 329 -8.81 23.67 13.09
C VAL A 329 -10.22 23.11 13.25
N HIS A 330 -10.51 21.99 12.58
CA HIS A 330 -11.83 21.38 12.63
C HIS A 330 -11.70 19.88 12.46
N VAL A 331 -12.50 19.11 13.19
CA VAL A 331 -12.62 17.66 13.02
C VAL A 331 -14.09 17.31 13.00
N HIS A 332 -14.52 16.60 11.96
CA HIS A 332 -15.88 16.09 11.86
C HIS A 332 -15.83 14.60 11.66
N GLN A 333 -16.54 13.89 12.54
CA GLN A 333 -16.71 12.45 12.47
C GLN A 333 -18.15 12.08 12.16
N THR A 334 -18.33 11.04 11.35
CA THR A 334 -19.63 10.42 11.10
C THR A 334 -19.49 8.91 11.26
N TRP A 335 -20.46 8.24 11.88
CA TRP A 335 -20.43 6.78 11.99
C TRP A 335 -20.41 6.13 10.60
N LEU A 336 -19.55 5.12 10.43
CA LEU A 336 -19.67 4.23 9.29
C LEU A 336 -20.88 3.30 9.51
N ASP A 337 -21.71 3.17 8.48
CA ASP A 337 -22.93 2.35 8.56
C ASP A 337 -22.63 0.91 9.01
N GLY A 338 -23.33 0.48 10.06
CA GLY A 338 -23.13 -0.85 10.67
C GLY A 338 -21.99 -0.94 11.70
N TYR A 339 -21.24 0.14 11.93
CA TYR A 339 -20.09 0.16 12.84
C TYR A 339 -20.21 1.20 13.97
N ALA A 340 -21.42 1.71 14.23
CA ALA A 340 -21.65 2.65 15.33
C ALA A 340 -21.35 2.02 16.70
N ALA A 341 -20.77 2.80 17.62
CA ALA A 341 -20.55 2.36 19.00
C ALA A 341 -21.88 2.11 19.72
N ALA A 342 -21.93 1.02 20.50
CA ALA A 342 -23.09 0.71 21.34
C ALA A 342 -23.28 1.79 22.42
N ASP A 343 -22.20 2.15 23.11
CA ASP A 343 -22.14 3.35 23.96
C ASP A 343 -21.48 4.51 23.19
N LYS A 344 -22.32 5.43 22.70
CA LYS A 344 -21.88 6.62 21.99
C LYS A 344 -21.18 7.64 22.88
N SER A 345 -21.32 7.55 24.20
CA SER A 345 -20.66 8.46 25.15
C SER A 345 -19.21 8.09 25.44
N ALA A 346 -18.85 6.83 25.24
CA ALA A 346 -17.49 6.32 25.35
C ALA A 346 -16.62 6.60 24.12
N TRP A 347 -17.22 7.05 23.00
CA TRP A 347 -16.50 7.46 21.81
C TRP A 347 -15.97 8.88 21.98
N LEU A 348 -14.65 9.01 21.86
CA LEU A 348 -13.94 10.27 21.97
C LEU A 348 -12.95 10.37 20.81
N PHE A 349 -12.74 11.61 20.36
CA PHE A 349 -11.77 12.05 19.35
C PHE A 349 -11.72 11.33 18.01
#